data_AF-A0A2V8VEN9-F1
#
_entry.id   AF-A0A2V8VEN9-F1
#
_cell.length_a   1.000
_cell.length_b   1.000
_cell.length_c   1.000
_cell.angle_alpha   90.00
_cell.angle_beta   90.00
_cell.angle_gamma   90.00
#
_symmetry.space_group_name_H-M   'P 1'
#
loop_
_entity.id
_entity.type
_entity.pdbx_description
1 polymer ?
#
loop_
_entity_poly.entity_id
_entity_poly.type
_entity_poly.pdbx_seq_one_letter_code
_entity_poly.pdbx_strand_id
1 'polypeptide(L)'
;MHRGAAFGDLDNDGRIDVVVTCLNAKPEIWHNASPALNHWLRIKTVGSKSNRDGIGAKLKLTTASGVQYNHVTTAVGFASASDRRVHFGLGKDNTARELQILWPDGAVQTIKNLKADQILTVREP
;
A
#
# COMPACT_ATOMS: atom_id res chain seq x y z
N MET A 1 -26.29 6.94 -5.01
CA MET A 1 -25.77 7.12 -3.63
C MET A 1 -24.75 6.04 -3.37
N HIS A 2 -23.55 6.42 -2.92
CA HIS A 2 -22.47 5.49 -2.62
C HIS A 2 -22.46 5.11 -1.14
N ARG A 3 -22.24 3.82 -0.82
CA ARG A 3 -22.15 3.35 0.57
C ARG A 3 -20.78 2.83 0.97
N GLY A 4 -19.91 2.52 0.02
CA GLY A 4 -18.55 2.07 0.30
C GLY A 4 -17.61 2.47 -0.81
N ALA A 5 -16.34 2.65 -0.44
CA ALA A 5 -15.26 3.04 -1.33
C ALA A 5 -14.01 2.24 -0.95
N ALA A 6 -13.56 1.40 -1.88
CA ALA A 6 -12.32 0.65 -1.76
C ALA A 6 -11.24 1.32 -2.61
N PHE A 7 -10.07 1.51 -2.03
CA PHE A 7 -8.89 2.09 -2.66
C PHE A 7 -7.91 0.98 -3.05
N GLY A 8 -7.28 1.14 -4.21
CA GLY A 8 -6.29 0.20 -4.70
C GLY A 8 -5.55 0.79 -5.89
N ASP A 9 -4.63 0.02 -6.45
CA ASP A 9 -3.99 0.36 -7.72
C ASP A 9 -4.17 -0.90 -8.56
N LEU A 10 -5.16 -0.84 -9.46
CA LEU A 10 -5.82 -1.98 -10.10
C LEU A 10 -5.00 -2.54 -11.25
N ASP A 11 -4.29 -1.67 -11.96
CA ASP A 11 -3.41 -1.99 -13.09
C ASP A 11 -1.92 -2.00 -12.73
N ASN A 12 -1.58 -1.67 -11.47
CA ASN A 12 -0.22 -1.69 -10.91
C ASN A 12 0.69 -0.62 -11.51
N ASP A 13 0.14 0.54 -11.82
CA ASP A 13 0.89 1.69 -12.36
C ASP A 13 1.33 2.70 -11.27
N GLY A 14 0.94 2.45 -10.01
CA GLY A 14 1.26 3.28 -8.85
C GLY A 14 0.32 4.44 -8.58
N ARG A 15 -0.71 4.64 -9.40
CA ARG A 15 -1.79 5.61 -9.18
C ARG A 15 -2.93 4.92 -8.44
N ILE A 16 -3.44 5.57 -7.40
CA ILE A 16 -4.52 5.00 -6.60
C ILE A 16 -5.85 5.23 -7.32
N ASP A 17 -6.51 4.13 -7.66
CA ASP A 17 -7.87 3.99 -8.15
C ASP A 17 -8.87 3.82 -7.00
N VAL A 18 -10.15 3.99 -7.32
CA VAL A 18 -11.25 3.76 -6.38
C VAL A 18 -12.33 2.89 -7.02
N VAL A 19 -12.82 1.90 -6.27
CA VAL A 19 -14.05 1.19 -6.59
C VAL A 19 -15.13 1.63 -5.61
N VAL A 20 -16.23 2.17 -6.11
CA VAL A 20 -17.35 2.65 -5.29
C VAL A 20 -18.62 1.86 -5.55
N THR A 21 -19.36 1.58 -4.47
CA THR A 21 -20.66 0.90 -4.58
C THR A 21 -21.75 1.89 -4.93
N CYS A 22 -22.69 1.53 -5.80
CA CYS A 22 -23.83 2.38 -6.16
C CYS A 22 -25.14 1.68 -5.83
N LEU A 23 -25.98 2.30 -4.98
CA LEU A 23 -27.29 1.74 -4.67
C LEU A 23 -28.17 1.64 -5.94
N ASN A 24 -28.77 0.47 -6.15
CA ASN A 24 -29.66 0.18 -7.30
C ASN A 24 -29.00 0.39 -8.67
N ALA A 25 -27.67 0.35 -8.73
CA ALA A 25 -26.90 0.49 -9.95
C ALA A 25 -25.65 -0.41 -9.90
N LYS A 26 -24.93 -0.48 -11.02
CA LYS A 26 -23.64 -1.16 -11.07
C LYS A 26 -22.61 -0.39 -10.25
N PRO A 27 -21.62 -1.08 -9.63
CA PRO A 27 -20.49 -0.38 -9.04
C PRO A 27 -19.74 0.43 -10.10
N GLU A 28 -19.09 1.50 -9.66
CA GLU A 28 -18.26 2.34 -10.52
C GLU A 28 -16.79 2.12 -10.19
N ILE A 29 -15.96 2.24 -11.24
CA ILE A 29 -14.50 2.25 -11.13
C ILE A 29 -14.06 3.66 -11.51
N TRP A 30 -13.42 4.34 -10.57
CA TRP A 30 -12.78 5.62 -10.81
C TRP A 30 -11.30 5.37 -10.99
N HIS A 31 -10.89 5.30 -12.26
CA HIS A 31 -9.51 5.05 -12.65
C HIS A 31 -8.71 6.36 -12.62
N ASN A 32 -7.52 6.31 -12.03
CA ASN A 32 -6.68 7.49 -11.86
C ASN A 32 -5.80 7.72 -13.10
N ALA A 33 -6.23 8.67 -13.94
CA ALA A 33 -5.54 9.05 -15.17
C ALA A 33 -4.60 10.26 -15.00
N SER A 34 -4.15 10.58 -13.78
CA SER A 34 -3.19 11.67 -13.58
C SER A 34 -1.84 11.38 -14.25
N PRO A 35 -1.08 12.41 -14.67
CA PRO A 35 0.24 12.21 -15.26
C PRO A 35 1.22 11.48 -14.31
N ALA A 36 1.92 10.47 -14.83
CA ALA A 36 2.88 9.64 -14.08
C ALA A 36 4.24 10.37 -13.84
N LEU A 37 4.21 11.47 -13.09
CA LEU A 37 5.38 12.34 -12.90
C LEU A 37 6.20 12.04 -11.64
N ASN A 38 5.70 11.18 -10.76
CA ASN A 38 6.29 10.91 -9.44
C ASN A 38 6.47 9.40 -9.25
N HIS A 39 7.42 9.09 -8.37
CA HIS A 39 7.78 7.73 -8.01
C HIS A 39 6.89 7.20 -6.89
N TRP A 40 6.77 5.88 -6.82
CA TRP A 40 5.98 5.18 -5.82
C TRP A 40 6.66 3.90 -5.34
N LEU A 41 6.20 3.34 -4.23
CA LEU A 41 6.60 2.02 -3.79
C LEU A 41 5.43 1.35 -3.09
N ARG A 42 5.10 0.12 -3.49
CA ARG A 42 4.06 -0.68 -2.83
C ARG A 42 4.66 -1.87 -2.12
N ILE A 43 4.22 -2.12 -0.90
CA ILE A 43 4.71 -3.24 -0.08
C ILE A 43 3.60 -4.28 0.04
N LYS A 44 3.88 -5.49 -0.44
CA LYS A 44 3.03 -6.68 -0.27
C LYS A 44 3.65 -7.57 0.80
N THR A 45 3.05 -7.60 1.99
CA THR A 45 3.49 -8.49 3.07
C THR A 45 2.95 -9.91 2.88
N VAL A 46 3.75 -10.88 3.32
CA VAL A 46 3.35 -12.29 3.41
C VAL A 46 3.81 -12.82 4.77
N GLY A 47 2.85 -13.06 5.67
CA GLY A 47 3.12 -13.63 6.99
C GLY A 47 3.45 -15.12 6.94
N SER A 48 4.34 -15.55 7.82
CA SER A 48 4.79 -16.91 8.09
C SER A 48 4.35 -17.42 9.47
N LYS A 49 4.52 -16.60 10.51
CA LYS A 49 4.10 -16.82 11.91
C LYS A 49 2.84 -16.00 12.23
N SER A 50 2.81 -14.76 11.77
CA SER A 50 1.63 -13.90 11.78
C SER A 50 0.58 -14.37 10.76
N ASN A 51 -0.56 -13.67 10.71
CA ASN A 51 -1.58 -13.92 9.68
C ASN A 51 -0.97 -13.80 8.27
N ARG A 52 -1.47 -14.61 7.31
CA ARG A 52 -0.85 -14.79 5.97
C ARG A 52 -0.70 -13.50 5.17
N ASP A 53 -1.55 -12.52 5.45
CA ASP A 53 -1.54 -11.22 4.78
C ASP A 53 -0.66 -10.19 5.49
N GLY A 54 -0.17 -10.48 6.70
CA GLY A 54 0.60 -9.54 7.51
C GLY A 54 -0.22 -8.36 8.05
N ILE A 55 -1.55 -8.48 8.13
CA ILE A 55 -2.45 -7.44 8.65
C ILE A 55 -1.98 -7.02 10.04
N GLY A 56 -1.88 -5.71 10.26
CA GLY A 56 -1.35 -5.11 11.49
C GLY A 56 0.15 -4.84 11.49
N ALA A 57 0.91 -5.32 10.50
CA ALA A 57 2.33 -4.98 10.38
C ALA A 57 2.49 -3.47 10.20
N LYS A 58 3.38 -2.85 10.98
CA LYS A 58 3.66 -1.41 10.92
C LYS A 58 4.89 -1.15 10.07
N LEU A 59 4.78 -0.25 9.12
CA LEU A 59 5.81 0.07 8.14
C LEU A 59 6.30 1.50 8.37
N LYS A 60 7.61 1.66 8.43
CA LYS A 60 8.31 2.94 8.42
C LYS A 60 9.20 2.97 7.18
N LEU A 61 8.92 3.88 6.25
CA LEU A 61 9.71 4.09 5.05
C LEU A 61 10.51 5.38 5.18
N THR A 62 11.82 5.31 4.97
CA THR A 62 12.74 6.45 5.00
C THR A 62 13.31 6.69 3.61
N THR A 63 13.12 7.90 3.08
CA THR A 63 13.65 8.35 1.79
C THR A 63 14.64 9.51 2.00
N ALA A 64 15.10 10.14 0.90
CA ALA A 64 15.88 11.37 1.00
C ALA A 64 15.01 12.57 1.41
N SER A 65 13.75 12.58 0.97
CA SER A 65 12.77 13.63 1.24
C SER A 65 12.11 13.55 2.62
N GLY A 66 12.17 12.40 3.31
CA GLY A 66 11.65 12.29 4.68
C GLY A 66 11.29 10.88 5.12
N VAL A 67 10.49 10.79 6.19
CA VAL A 67 10.01 9.53 6.76
C VAL A 67 8.49 9.47 6.64
N GLN A 68 7.97 8.34 6.16
CA GLN A 68 6.54 8.04 6.10
C GLN A 68 6.23 6.81 6.95
N TYR A 69 5.05 6.80 7.55
CA TYR A 69 4.55 5.68 8.36
C TYR A 69 3.23 5.19 7.78
N ASN A 70 3.05 3.88 7.75
CA ASN A 70 1.80 3.25 7.39
C ASN A 70 1.70 1.86 8.04
N HIS A 71 0.61 1.13 7.83
CA HIS A 71 0.45 -0.23 8.30
C HIS A 71 -0.43 -1.04 7.35
N VAL A 72 -0.31 -2.36 7.42
CA VAL A 72 -1.09 -3.27 6.58
C VAL A 72 -2.51 -3.35 7.14
N THR A 73 -3.47 -2.84 6.38
CA THR A 73 -4.90 -2.88 6.71
C THR A 73 -5.73 -2.89 5.43
N THR A 74 -6.94 -3.43 5.52
CA THR A 74 -7.98 -3.28 4.48
C THR A 74 -9.11 -2.35 4.93
N ALA A 75 -9.13 -1.96 6.20
CA ALA A 75 -10.18 -1.20 6.85
C ALA A 75 -9.92 0.32 6.76
N VAL A 76 -10.25 0.90 5.62
CA VAL A 76 -10.11 2.36 5.36
C VAL A 76 -11.44 3.06 5.03
N GLY A 77 -12.50 2.31 4.76
CA GLY A 77 -13.80 2.85 4.37
C GLY A 77 -14.96 2.02 4.94
N PHE A 78 -16.15 2.62 5.00
CA PHE A 78 -17.37 1.95 5.44
C PHE A 78 -17.85 0.93 4.40
N ALA A 79 -18.28 -0.26 4.85
CA ALA A 79 -18.85 -1.30 3.99
C ALA A 79 -17.99 -1.68 2.76
N SER A 80 -16.67 -1.60 2.89
CA SER A 80 -15.69 -1.87 1.84
C SER A 80 -14.37 -2.34 2.44
N ALA A 81 -13.61 -3.13 1.68
CA ALA A 81 -12.24 -3.51 2.01
C ALA A 81 -11.30 -3.04 0.90
N SER A 82 -10.26 -2.29 1.24
CA SER A 82 -9.27 -1.81 0.29
C SER A 82 -8.14 -2.80 0.07
N ASP A 83 -7.35 -2.56 -0.96
CA ASP A 83 -6.14 -3.31 -1.24
C ASP A 83 -5.19 -3.25 -0.04
N ARG A 84 -4.75 -4.43 0.44
CA ARG A 84 -3.85 -4.54 1.58
C ARG A 84 -2.42 -4.09 1.29
N ARG A 85 -2.04 -3.96 0.02
CA ARG A 85 -0.69 -3.54 -0.38
C ARG A 85 -0.50 -2.08 0.03
N VAL A 86 0.43 -1.86 0.96
CA VAL A 86 0.73 -0.54 1.50
C VAL A 86 1.39 0.31 0.43
N HIS A 87 0.80 1.46 0.10
CA HIS A 87 1.35 2.41 -0.87
C HIS A 87 2.12 3.52 -0.17
N PHE A 88 3.27 3.88 -0.74
CA PHE A 88 4.03 5.08 -0.42
C PHE A 88 4.26 5.88 -1.71
N GLY A 89 3.86 7.15 -1.70
CA GLY A 89 4.28 8.11 -2.72
C GLY A 89 5.68 8.62 -2.39
N LEU A 90 6.62 8.56 -3.33
CA LEU A 90 8.02 8.95 -3.15
C LEU A 90 8.37 10.31 -3.77
N GLY A 91 7.43 10.92 -4.50
CA GLY A 91 7.66 12.21 -5.16
C GLY A 91 8.76 12.07 -6.21
N LYS A 92 9.88 12.79 -6.05
CA LYS A 92 11.05 12.72 -6.95
C LYS A 92 12.11 11.73 -6.52
N ASP A 93 11.95 11.09 -5.36
CA ASP A 93 12.90 10.08 -4.90
C ASP A 93 12.69 8.78 -5.67
N ASN A 94 13.64 8.41 -6.52
CA ASN A 94 13.62 7.14 -7.28
C ASN A 94 14.07 5.92 -6.45
N THR A 95 14.40 6.14 -5.17
CA THR A 95 14.82 5.10 -4.21
C THR A 95 14.38 5.45 -2.80
N ALA A 96 14.11 4.43 -1.99
CA ALA A 96 13.98 4.55 -0.55
C ALA A 96 15.21 3.96 0.15
N ARG A 97 15.72 4.67 1.15
CA ARG A 97 16.93 4.29 1.89
C ARG A 97 16.68 3.05 2.74
N GLU A 98 15.55 3.05 3.44
CA GLU A 98 15.22 2.00 4.40
C GLU A 98 13.71 1.80 4.52
N LEU A 99 13.29 0.53 4.54
CA LEU A 99 11.98 0.09 4.98
C LEU A 99 12.16 -0.75 6.24
N GLN A 100 11.58 -0.31 7.34
CA GLN A 100 11.46 -1.09 8.57
C GLN A 100 10.03 -1.59 8.71
N ILE A 101 9.87 -2.89 9.00
CA ILE A 101 8.60 -3.55 9.23
C ILE A 101 8.62 -4.14 10.63
N LEU A 102 7.69 -3.69 11.48
CA LEU A 102 7.36 -4.36 12.73
C LEU A 102 6.17 -5.29 12.47
N TRP A 103 6.42 -6.58 12.50
CA TRP A 103 5.44 -7.63 12.28
C TRP A 103 4.50 -7.80 13.49
N PRO A 104 3.29 -8.34 13.30
CA PRO A 104 2.34 -8.58 14.39
C PRO A 104 2.88 -9.48 15.52
N ASP A 105 3.78 -10.41 15.20
CA ASP A 105 4.45 -11.27 16.19
C ASP A 105 5.54 -10.54 17.00
N GLY A 106 5.85 -9.30 16.65
CA GLY A 106 6.89 -8.47 17.27
C GLY A 106 8.25 -8.52 16.56
N ALA A 107 8.43 -9.35 15.53
CA ALA A 107 9.65 -9.39 14.76
C ALA A 107 9.87 -8.06 14.02
N VAL A 108 11.13 -7.61 13.98
CA VAL A 108 11.52 -6.40 13.22
C VAL A 108 12.37 -6.83 12.03
N GLN A 109 11.93 -6.45 10.84
CA GLN A 109 12.65 -6.69 9.60
C GLN A 109 13.03 -5.36 8.96
N THR A 110 14.28 -5.23 8.53
CA THR A 110 14.78 -4.01 7.87
C THR A 110 15.34 -4.35 6.50
N ILE A 111 14.91 -3.60 5.49
CA ILE A 111 15.36 -3.71 4.09
C ILE A 111 15.92 -2.35 3.69
N LYS A 112 17.04 -2.34 2.97
CA LYS A 112 17.73 -1.11 2.56
C LYS A 112 17.84 -1.01 1.04
N ASN A 113 18.04 0.22 0.54
CA ASN A 113 18.28 0.52 -0.87
C ASN A 113 17.19 -0.03 -1.80
N LEU A 114 15.93 0.32 -1.50
CA LEU A 114 14.78 -0.12 -2.29
C LEU A 114 14.64 0.77 -3.53
N LYS A 115 14.54 0.18 -4.71
CA LYS A 115 14.16 0.92 -5.93
C LYS A 115 12.69 1.35 -5.85
N ALA A 116 12.37 2.50 -6.42
CA ALA A 116 10.99 2.92 -6.63
C ALA A 116 10.32 2.12 -7.77
N ASP A 117 9.06 2.45 -8.01
CA ASP A 117 8.20 2.04 -9.13
C ASP A 117 7.99 0.53 -9.22
N GLN A 118 7.77 -0.09 -8.06
CA GLN A 118 7.57 -1.52 -7.96
C GLN A 118 6.64 -1.91 -6.81
N ILE A 119 6.13 -3.14 -6.92
CA ILE A 119 5.50 -3.86 -5.83
C ILE A 119 6.54 -4.79 -5.21
N LEU A 120 7.07 -4.43 -4.05
CA LEU A 120 7.99 -5.26 -3.31
C LEU A 120 7.20 -6.26 -2.45
N THR A 121 7.39 -7.56 -2.69
CA THR A 121 6.87 -8.61 -1.81
C THR A 121 7.86 -8.88 -0.68
N VAL A 122 7.42 -8.72 0.57
CA VAL A 122 8.23 -8.97 1.76
C VAL A 122 7.65 -10.12 2.57
N ARG A 123 8.47 -11.13 2.85
CA ARG A 123 8.09 -12.30 3.64
C ARG A 123 8.59 -12.14 5.07
N GLU A 124 7.72 -12.45 6.02
CA GLU A 124 8.03 -12.47 7.45
C GLU A 124 9.18 -13.46 7.75
N PRO A 125 10.16 -13.06 8.60
CA PRO A 125 11.38 -13.82 8.86
C PRO A 125 11.21 -15.10 9.70
#